data_AF-A0A1G2LCR5-F1
#
_entry.id   AF-A0A1G2LCR5-F1
#
_cell.length_a   1.000
_cell.length_b   1.000
_cell.length_c   1.000
_cell.angle_alpha   90.00
_cell.angle_beta   90.00
_cell.angle_gamma   90.00
#
_symmetry.space_group_name_H-M   'P 1'
#
loop_
_entity.id
_entity.type
_entity.pdbx_description
1 polymer ?
#
loop_
_entity_poly.entity_id
_entity_poly.type
_entity_poly.pdbx_seq_one_letter_code
_entity_poly.pdbx_strand_id
1 'polypeptide(L)'
;MKIAALGIGVIAVFAAFAWFLFLNECEDDWCFIFEWQRARRVTDFETCARFGFGVMESYPLQCAAGGKTYWQDIGNRLEKMDLIRVVKPQPGDMVSSPLVVEGEARGTWFFEGSFPVYILDVNGNTLGAIPAEAQGEWMTEDFVPFRAVLEFKKPTTERGTLALKKDNPSGLPEHDDELRIPIRFTAP
;
A
#
# COMPACT_ATOMS: atom_id res chain seq x y z
N MET A 1 48.27 32.72 -27.24
CA MET A 1 46.98 32.27 -27.82
C MET A 1 46.71 30.77 -27.73
N LYS A 2 47.71 29.87 -27.64
CA LYS A 2 47.47 28.40 -27.59
C LYS A 2 47.07 27.84 -26.21
N ILE A 3 47.47 28.50 -25.11
CA ILE A 3 47.20 28.04 -23.74
C ILE A 3 45.72 28.26 -23.33
N ALA A 4 45.10 29.34 -23.82
CA ALA A 4 43.68 29.64 -23.56
C ALA A 4 42.72 28.62 -24.22
N ALA A 5 43.05 28.13 -25.42
CA ALA A 5 42.25 27.11 -26.12
C ALA A 5 42.29 25.74 -25.42
N LEU A 6 43.43 25.39 -24.80
CA LEU A 6 43.59 24.16 -24.03
C LEU A 6 42.78 24.19 -22.72
N GLY A 7 42.76 25.33 -22.04
CA GLY A 7 41.93 25.51 -20.83
C GLY A 7 40.42 25.41 -21.11
N ILE A 8 39.95 25.98 -22.23
CA ILE A 8 38.54 25.92 -22.63
C ILE A 8 38.12 24.49 -23.01
N GLY A 9 38.97 23.76 -23.74
CA GLY A 9 38.71 22.37 -24.11
C GLY A 9 38.57 21.45 -22.90
N VAL A 10 39.42 21.63 -21.89
CA VAL A 10 39.35 20.85 -20.64
C VAL A 10 38.08 21.18 -19.85
N ILE A 11 37.72 22.46 -19.72
CA ILE A 11 36.49 22.88 -19.03
C ILE A 11 35.24 22.33 -19.73
N ALA A 12 35.19 22.35 -21.06
CA ALA A 12 34.06 21.81 -21.82
C ALA A 12 33.90 20.29 -21.62
N VAL A 13 35.00 19.55 -21.55
CA VAL A 13 34.97 18.10 -21.28
C VAL A 13 34.51 17.82 -19.85
N PHE A 14 35.00 18.57 -18.86
CA PHE A 14 34.53 18.44 -17.48
C PHE A 14 33.05 18.83 -17.33
N ALA A 15 32.59 19.88 -18.01
CA ALA A 15 31.19 20.27 -18.01
C ALA A 15 30.31 19.21 -18.69
N ALA A 16 30.75 18.64 -19.81
CA ALA A 16 30.04 17.55 -20.49
C ALA A 16 30.02 16.27 -19.65
N PHE A 17 31.11 15.96 -18.95
CA PHE A 17 31.19 14.82 -18.03
C PHE A 17 30.33 15.03 -16.78
N ALA A 18 30.34 16.22 -16.18
CA ALA A 18 29.48 16.56 -15.06
C ALA A 18 27.99 16.57 -15.47
N TRP A 19 27.67 17.04 -16.67
CA TRP A 19 26.33 16.95 -17.25
C TRP A 19 25.92 15.49 -17.51
N PHE A 20 26.82 14.67 -18.02
CA PHE A 20 26.59 13.23 -18.24
C PHE A 20 26.41 12.46 -16.92
N LEU A 21 27.21 12.77 -15.90
CA LEU A 21 27.03 12.22 -14.55
C LEU A 21 25.70 12.68 -13.96
N PHE A 22 25.38 13.98 -14.00
CA PHE A 22 24.10 14.51 -13.53
C PHE A 22 22.89 13.87 -14.22
N LEU A 23 22.96 13.61 -15.52
CA LEU A 23 21.91 12.89 -16.25
C LEU A 23 21.82 11.40 -15.87
N ASN A 24 22.92 10.77 -15.46
CA ASN A 24 22.95 9.35 -15.05
C ASN A 24 22.70 9.13 -13.55
N GLU A 25 22.91 10.12 -12.69
CA GLU A 25 22.64 10.07 -11.24
C GLU A 25 21.17 10.40 -10.89
N CYS A 26 20.34 10.70 -11.90
CA CYS A 26 18.99 11.21 -11.71
C CYS A 26 17.99 10.05 -11.52
N GLU A 27 17.94 9.50 -10.30
CA GLU A 27 17.01 8.41 -9.94
C GLU A 27 15.71 8.90 -9.27
N ASP A 28 15.63 10.20 -8.96
CA ASP A 28 14.53 10.82 -8.22
C ASP A 28 13.39 11.36 -9.12
N ASP A 29 12.21 11.57 -8.53
CA ASP A 29 11.00 12.00 -9.24
C ASP A 29 11.12 13.38 -9.96
N TRP A 30 12.08 14.23 -9.57
CA TRP A 30 12.31 15.57 -10.15
C TRP A 30 13.04 15.55 -11.51
N CYS A 31 13.52 14.39 -11.95
CA CYS A 31 14.19 14.21 -13.25
C CYS A 31 13.23 14.28 -14.45
N PHE A 32 11.93 14.13 -14.21
CA PHE A 32 10.91 14.09 -15.25
C PHE A 32 10.22 15.45 -15.39
N ILE A 33 10.86 16.33 -16.14
CA ILE A 33 10.39 17.69 -16.40
C ILE A 33 9.06 17.66 -17.17
N PHE A 34 8.93 16.76 -18.13
CA PHE A 34 7.74 16.68 -18.98
C PHE A 34 6.76 15.59 -18.55
N GLU A 35 5.46 15.86 -18.72
CA GLU A 35 4.39 14.90 -18.42
C GLU A 35 4.54 13.57 -19.16
N TRP A 36 4.95 13.58 -20.43
CA TRP A 36 5.16 12.35 -21.19
C TRP A 36 6.30 11.48 -20.63
N GLN A 37 7.30 12.09 -19.98
CA GLN A 37 8.37 11.35 -19.31
C GLN A 37 7.84 10.68 -18.05
N ARG A 38 7.08 11.42 -17.22
CA ARG A 38 6.41 10.86 -16.04
C ARG A 38 5.46 9.72 -16.43
N ALA A 39 4.64 9.92 -17.46
CA ALA A 39 3.68 8.93 -17.94
C ALA A 39 4.35 7.62 -18.39
N ARG A 40 5.54 7.67 -19.01
CA ARG A 40 6.32 6.48 -19.38
C ARG A 40 6.86 5.69 -18.20
N ARG A 41 6.97 6.30 -17.02
CA ARG A 41 7.48 5.68 -15.79
C ARG A 41 6.37 5.12 -14.90
N VAL A 42 5.10 5.37 -15.22
CA VAL A 42 3.97 4.83 -14.44
C VAL A 42 3.81 3.33 -14.69
N THR A 43 4.04 2.54 -13.65
CA THR A 43 3.84 1.08 -13.63
C THR A 43 2.55 0.64 -12.96
N ASP A 44 2.07 1.42 -12.00
CA ASP A 44 0.96 1.09 -11.10
C ASP A 44 0.21 2.36 -10.67
N PHE A 45 -0.88 2.17 -9.90
CA PHE A 45 -1.70 3.26 -9.40
C PHE A 45 -0.91 4.20 -8.47
N GLU A 46 -0.07 3.65 -7.60
CA GLU A 46 0.73 4.40 -6.64
C GLU A 46 1.70 5.34 -7.34
N THR A 47 2.39 4.85 -8.36
CA THR A 47 3.32 5.62 -9.18
C THR A 47 2.56 6.66 -10.02
N CYS A 48 1.37 6.33 -10.51
CA CYS A 48 0.49 7.27 -11.21
C CYS A 48 0.12 8.46 -10.31
N ALA A 49 -0.37 8.18 -9.10
CA ALA A 49 -0.73 9.19 -8.12
C ALA A 49 0.49 9.99 -7.64
N ARG A 50 1.64 9.33 -7.39
CA ARG A 50 2.88 9.99 -6.95
C ARG A 50 3.40 10.99 -7.99
N PHE A 51 3.28 10.67 -9.28
CA PHE A 51 3.68 11.60 -10.36
C PHE A 51 2.68 12.75 -10.60
N GLY A 52 1.63 12.85 -9.79
CA GLY A 52 0.67 13.96 -9.82
C GLY A 52 -0.37 13.87 -10.93
N PHE A 53 -0.56 12.69 -11.53
CA PHE A 53 -1.67 12.48 -12.46
C PHE A 53 -3.01 12.47 -11.72
N GLY A 54 -4.07 12.88 -12.40
CA GLY A 54 -5.40 13.00 -11.80
C GLY A 54 -5.94 11.67 -11.30
N VAL A 55 -6.25 11.61 -10.01
CA VAL A 55 -6.98 10.50 -9.37
C VAL A 55 -8.46 10.80 -9.43
N MET A 56 -9.24 9.87 -9.98
CA MET A 56 -10.69 9.98 -10.11
C MET A 56 -11.37 9.53 -8.82
N GLU A 57 -12.44 10.22 -8.43
CA GLU A 57 -13.30 9.89 -7.29
C GLU A 57 -14.19 8.68 -7.62
N SER A 58 -13.59 7.49 -7.65
CA SER A 58 -14.27 6.21 -7.85
C SER A 58 -13.87 5.20 -6.78
N TYR A 59 -14.60 4.09 -6.69
CA TYR A 59 -14.20 2.95 -5.85
C TYR A 59 -14.18 1.65 -6.66
N PRO A 60 -13.00 1.03 -6.87
CA PRO A 60 -11.65 1.46 -6.44
C PRO A 60 -11.22 2.80 -7.06
N LEU A 61 -10.21 3.45 -6.46
CA LEU A 61 -9.63 4.66 -7.04
C LEU A 61 -8.96 4.35 -8.38
N GLN A 62 -9.03 5.30 -9.29
CA GLN A 62 -8.46 5.20 -10.64
C GLN A 62 -7.54 6.38 -10.91
N CYS A 63 -6.43 6.14 -11.61
CA CYS A 63 -5.51 7.18 -12.04
C CYS A 63 -5.19 7.02 -13.53
N ALA A 64 -5.23 8.12 -14.29
CA ALA A 64 -5.01 8.09 -15.73
C ALA A 64 -3.70 8.79 -16.12
N ALA A 65 -2.81 8.08 -16.82
CA ALA A 65 -1.54 8.60 -17.29
C ALA A 65 -1.17 8.03 -18.67
N GLY A 66 -0.71 8.88 -19.59
CA GLY A 66 -0.22 8.44 -20.91
C GLY A 66 -1.24 7.66 -21.76
N GLY A 67 -2.55 7.93 -21.59
CA GLY A 67 -3.62 7.21 -22.27
C GLY A 67 -3.98 5.84 -21.68
N LYS A 68 -3.43 5.50 -20.50
CA LYS A 68 -3.77 4.27 -19.75
C LYS A 68 -4.43 4.63 -18.41
N THR A 69 -5.25 3.72 -17.91
CA THR A 69 -5.87 3.82 -16.58
C THR A 69 -5.29 2.74 -15.66
N TYR A 70 -4.92 3.16 -14.46
CA TYR A 70 -4.38 2.33 -13.39
C TYR A 70 -5.38 2.29 -12.24
N TRP A 71 -5.55 1.12 -11.64
CA TRP A 71 -6.52 0.87 -10.58
C TRP A 71 -5.80 0.65 -9.26
N GLN A 72 -6.31 1.25 -8.20
CA GLN A 72 -5.85 0.98 -6.84
C GLN A 72 -6.05 -0.50 -6.51
N ASP A 73 -5.01 -1.13 -5.97
CA ASP A 73 -5.15 -2.47 -5.39
C ASP A 73 -5.97 -2.37 -4.09
N ILE A 74 -7.07 -3.12 -4.03
CA ILE A 74 -7.96 -3.19 -2.86
C ILE A 74 -8.03 -4.59 -2.26
N GLY A 75 -7.15 -5.50 -2.69
CA GLY A 75 -7.21 -6.92 -2.34
C GLY A 75 -8.55 -7.55 -2.71
N ASN A 76 -9.11 -8.37 -1.82
CA ASN A 76 -10.41 -9.03 -2.02
C ASN A 76 -11.58 -8.28 -1.35
N ARG A 77 -11.42 -6.99 -1.07
CA ARG A 77 -12.37 -6.21 -0.28
C ARG A 77 -13.79 -6.16 -0.86
N LEU A 78 -13.94 -6.16 -2.19
CA LEU A 78 -15.27 -6.22 -2.82
C LEU A 78 -15.97 -7.57 -2.60
N GLU A 79 -15.22 -8.66 -2.58
CA GLU A 79 -15.74 -10.01 -2.35
C GLU A 79 -16.25 -10.20 -0.91
N LYS A 80 -15.71 -9.40 0.03
CA LYS A 80 -16.02 -9.49 1.46
C LYS A 80 -16.90 -8.37 1.98
N MET A 81 -17.32 -7.43 1.14
CA MET A 81 -18.06 -6.23 1.56
C MET A 81 -19.37 -6.54 2.30
N ASP A 82 -19.98 -7.68 2.03
CA ASP A 82 -21.20 -8.13 2.72
C ASP A 82 -20.92 -8.85 4.04
N LEU A 83 -19.69 -9.22 4.34
CA LEU A 83 -19.31 -9.96 5.55
C LEU A 83 -18.49 -9.11 6.52
N ILE A 84 -17.56 -8.30 6.01
CA ILE A 84 -16.64 -7.50 6.81
C ILE A 84 -16.18 -6.25 6.04
N ARG A 85 -16.15 -5.12 6.74
CA ARG A 85 -15.81 -3.80 6.19
C ARG A 85 -14.84 -3.09 7.12
N VAL A 86 -13.65 -2.77 6.61
CA VAL A 86 -12.63 -2.07 7.39
C VAL A 86 -12.68 -0.58 7.11
N VAL A 87 -12.96 0.24 8.12
CA VAL A 87 -12.94 1.70 8.02
C VAL A 87 -11.51 2.23 8.05
N LYS A 88 -10.64 1.60 8.83
CA LYS A 88 -9.22 1.98 8.96
C LYS A 88 -8.34 0.75 9.17
N PRO A 89 -7.21 0.61 8.47
CA PRO A 89 -6.74 1.42 7.34
C PRO A 89 -7.52 1.17 6.04
N GLN A 90 -7.44 2.11 5.10
CA GLN A 90 -7.90 1.94 3.72
C GLN A 90 -6.81 1.29 2.85
N PRO A 91 -7.17 0.68 1.71
CA PRO A 91 -6.19 0.10 0.79
C PRO A 91 -5.12 1.11 0.35
N GLY A 92 -3.85 0.72 0.42
CA GLY A 92 -2.72 1.56 0.04
C GLY A 92 -2.28 2.58 1.09
N ASP A 93 -2.97 2.69 2.23
CA ASP A 93 -2.59 3.59 3.32
C ASP A 93 -1.18 3.31 3.83
N MET A 94 -0.48 4.39 4.19
CA MET A 94 0.80 4.33 4.89
C MET A 94 0.54 4.08 6.39
N VAL A 95 1.08 2.98 6.92
CA VAL A 95 0.91 2.54 8.30
C VAL A 95 2.22 2.49 9.07
N SER A 96 2.12 2.73 10.37
CA SER A 96 3.20 2.65 11.36
C SER A 96 2.73 1.89 12.58
N SER A 97 3.66 1.34 13.37
CA SER A 97 3.35 0.67 14.64
C SER A 97 3.22 1.70 15.77
N PRO A 98 2.19 1.62 16.64
CA PRO A 98 1.05 0.69 16.59
C PRO A 98 0.02 1.09 15.52
N LEU A 99 -0.59 0.10 14.87
CA LEU A 99 -1.65 0.29 13.88
C LEU A 99 -3.03 0.07 14.53
N VAL A 100 -3.88 1.10 14.47
CA VAL A 100 -5.29 0.96 14.82
C VAL A 100 -6.05 0.39 13.63
N VAL A 101 -6.76 -0.72 13.86
CA VAL A 101 -7.64 -1.37 12.88
C VAL A 101 -9.08 -1.27 13.37
N GLU A 102 -9.95 -0.67 12.58
CA GLU A 102 -11.34 -0.38 12.94
C GLU A 102 -12.25 -0.68 11.75
N GLY A 103 -13.45 -1.18 12.05
CA GLY A 103 -14.42 -1.54 11.04
C GLY A 103 -15.67 -2.17 11.65
N GLU A 104 -16.43 -2.86 10.80
CA GLU A 104 -17.58 -3.66 11.19
C GLU A 104 -17.53 -5.02 10.49
N ALA A 105 -17.97 -6.07 11.16
CA ALA A 105 -18.10 -7.40 10.59
C ALA A 105 -19.45 -8.00 11.00
N ARG A 106 -20.02 -8.89 10.19
CA ARG A 106 -21.20 -9.64 10.62
C ARG A 106 -20.87 -10.43 11.86
N GLY A 107 -21.84 -10.58 12.78
CA GLY A 107 -21.64 -11.37 13.99
C GLY A 107 -21.14 -12.81 13.72
N THR A 108 -21.52 -13.39 12.57
CA THR A 108 -21.03 -14.72 12.11
C THR A 108 -19.56 -14.77 11.70
N TRP A 109 -18.86 -13.63 11.65
CA TRP A 109 -17.42 -13.53 11.44
C TRP A 109 -16.63 -13.68 12.76
N PHE A 110 -17.27 -13.40 13.90
CA PHE A 110 -16.66 -13.49 15.21
C PHE A 110 -16.76 -14.91 15.78
N PHE A 111 -15.75 -15.29 16.54
CA PHE A 111 -15.78 -16.44 17.45
C PHE A 111 -15.39 -15.96 18.84
N GLU A 112 -16.21 -16.29 19.84
CA GLU A 112 -16.03 -15.79 21.22
C GLU A 112 -15.88 -14.25 21.30
N GLY A 113 -16.51 -13.52 20.38
CA GLY A 113 -16.48 -12.05 20.33
C GLY A 113 -15.21 -11.44 19.74
N SER A 114 -14.34 -12.23 19.13
CA SER A 114 -13.15 -11.73 18.46
C SER A 114 -12.85 -12.48 17.16
N PHE A 115 -11.83 -12.01 16.42
CA PHE A 115 -11.22 -12.75 15.32
C PHE A 115 -9.78 -12.25 15.11
N PRO A 116 -8.87 -13.07 14.56
CA PRO A 116 -7.47 -12.69 14.43
C PRO A 116 -7.23 -11.72 13.27
N VAL A 117 -6.39 -10.71 13.54
CA VAL A 117 -5.87 -9.77 12.57
C VAL A 117 -4.35 -9.91 12.48
N TYR A 118 -3.85 -10.08 11.27
CA TYR A 118 -2.44 -10.23 10.97
C TYR A 118 -1.96 -9.07 10.11
N ILE A 119 -0.71 -8.68 10.32
CA ILE A 119 0.01 -7.81 9.39
C ILE A 119 1.20 -8.56 8.81
N LEU A 120 1.20 -8.68 7.49
CA LEU A 120 2.12 -9.48 6.71
C LEU A 120 3.01 -8.58 5.85
N ASP A 121 4.26 -8.99 5.63
CA ASP A 121 5.12 -8.42 4.59
C ASP A 121 4.76 -9.00 3.20
N VAL A 122 5.41 -8.49 2.14
CA VAL A 122 5.20 -8.99 0.77
C VAL A 122 5.61 -10.46 0.57
N ASN A 123 6.45 -11.01 1.45
CA ASN A 123 6.90 -12.40 1.40
C ASN A 123 5.95 -13.34 2.16
N GLY A 124 4.88 -12.81 2.78
CA GLY A 124 3.95 -13.57 3.61
C GLY A 124 4.42 -13.79 5.05
N ASN A 125 5.52 -13.15 5.48
CA ASN A 125 5.97 -13.24 6.88
C ASN A 125 5.05 -12.41 7.78
N THR A 126 4.63 -12.99 8.90
CA THR A 126 3.85 -12.26 9.91
C THR A 126 4.75 -11.33 10.72
N LEU A 127 4.49 -10.03 10.63
CA LEU A 127 5.17 -9.00 11.41
C LEU A 127 4.51 -8.76 12.78
N GLY A 128 3.20 -9.01 12.87
CA GLY A 128 2.41 -8.91 14.09
C GLY A 128 1.04 -9.58 13.93
N ALA A 129 0.44 -9.95 15.07
CA ALA A 129 -0.91 -10.49 15.13
C ALA A 129 -1.60 -10.06 16.43
N ILE A 130 -2.89 -9.76 16.36
CA ILE A 130 -3.72 -9.40 17.52
C ILE A 130 -5.17 -9.81 17.26
N PRO A 131 -5.97 -10.22 18.26
CA PRO A 131 -7.41 -10.29 18.08
C PRO A 131 -8.01 -8.89 17.89
N ALA A 132 -8.95 -8.77 16.95
CA ALA A 132 -9.89 -7.65 16.91
C ALA A 132 -11.12 -8.00 17.74
N GLU A 133 -11.48 -7.12 18.67
CA GLU A 133 -12.58 -7.35 19.61
C GLU A 133 -13.85 -6.67 19.11
N ALA A 134 -14.97 -7.38 19.19
CA ALA A 134 -16.30 -6.80 18.99
C ALA A 134 -16.55 -5.69 20.03
N GLN A 135 -17.14 -4.59 19.59
CA GLN A 135 -17.47 -3.44 20.45
C GLN A 135 -18.94 -3.46 20.90
N GLY A 136 -19.59 -4.63 20.83
CA GLY A 136 -20.99 -4.83 21.17
C GLY A 136 -21.39 -6.30 21.11
N GLU A 137 -22.69 -6.56 21.21
CA GLU A 137 -23.26 -7.90 21.12
C GLU A 137 -22.98 -8.51 19.74
N TRP A 138 -22.19 -9.60 19.71
CA TRP A 138 -21.72 -10.22 18.48
C TRP A 138 -22.55 -11.43 18.03
N MET A 139 -23.42 -11.96 18.90
CA MET A 139 -24.29 -13.11 18.58
C MET A 139 -25.49 -12.66 17.73
N THR A 140 -25.22 -12.07 16.57
CA THR A 140 -26.20 -11.53 15.61
C THR A 140 -25.78 -11.83 14.17
N GLU A 141 -26.69 -11.64 13.22
CA GLU A 141 -26.39 -11.67 11.79
C GLU A 141 -26.03 -10.26 11.24
N ASP A 142 -26.26 -9.24 12.05
CA ASP A 142 -25.99 -7.84 11.73
C ASP A 142 -24.50 -7.49 11.81
N PHE A 143 -24.16 -6.32 11.27
CA PHE A 143 -22.83 -5.75 11.39
C PHE A 143 -22.57 -5.25 12.81
N VAL A 144 -21.44 -5.67 13.36
CA VAL A 144 -20.97 -5.33 14.71
C VAL A 144 -19.62 -4.65 14.57
N PRO A 145 -19.44 -3.44 15.13
CA PRO A 145 -18.16 -2.76 15.09
C PRO A 145 -17.07 -3.57 15.80
N PHE A 146 -15.86 -3.54 15.29
CA PHE A 146 -14.70 -4.13 15.93
C PHE A 146 -13.55 -3.13 16.01
N ARG A 147 -12.62 -3.40 16.93
CA ARG A 147 -11.41 -2.60 17.08
C ARG A 147 -10.21 -3.46 17.50
N ALA A 148 -9.05 -3.12 16.96
CA ALA A 148 -7.78 -3.70 17.35
C ALA A 148 -6.68 -2.64 17.37
N VAL A 149 -5.69 -2.81 18.25
CA VAL A 149 -4.44 -2.03 18.26
C VAL A 149 -3.30 -3.00 18.06
N LEU A 150 -2.79 -3.05 16.84
CA LEU A 150 -1.81 -4.01 16.39
C LEU A 150 -0.40 -3.42 16.47
N GLU A 151 0.40 -3.93 17.40
CA GLU A 151 1.84 -3.73 17.40
C GLU A 151 2.50 -4.73 16.44
N PHE A 152 3.47 -4.26 15.66
CA PHE A 152 4.20 -5.12 14.72
C PHE A 152 5.69 -4.78 14.65
N LYS A 153 6.48 -5.80 14.30
CA LYS A 153 7.93 -5.69 14.12
C LYS A 153 8.24 -4.73 12.98
N LYS A 154 9.42 -4.10 13.05
CA LYS A 154 9.91 -3.24 11.97
C LYS A 154 9.88 -4.03 10.63
N PRO A 155 9.13 -3.56 9.62
CA PRO A 155 9.06 -4.21 8.31
C PRO A 155 10.40 -4.06 7.60
N THR A 156 10.75 -4.97 6.70
CA THR A 156 11.94 -4.86 5.80
C THR A 156 11.54 -4.58 4.36
N THR A 157 10.24 -4.44 4.10
CA THR A 157 9.66 -4.26 2.77
C THR A 157 8.72 -3.05 2.82
N GLU A 158 8.55 -2.37 1.69
CA GLU A 158 7.72 -1.15 1.63
C GLU A 158 6.21 -1.43 1.64
N ARG A 159 5.82 -2.65 1.26
CA ARG A 159 4.42 -3.07 1.09
C ARG A 159 4.11 -4.27 1.96
N GLY A 160 2.86 -4.34 2.39
CA GLY A 160 2.36 -5.43 3.20
C GLY A 160 0.89 -5.72 2.94
N THR A 161 0.36 -6.64 3.72
CA THR A 161 -1.06 -6.99 3.70
C THR A 161 -1.57 -7.03 5.13
N LEU A 162 -2.66 -6.32 5.40
CA LEU A 162 -3.47 -6.54 6.59
C LEU A 162 -4.48 -7.64 6.27
N ALA A 163 -4.42 -8.76 7.01
CA ALA A 163 -5.30 -9.90 6.84
C ALA A 163 -6.19 -10.05 8.07
N LEU A 164 -7.51 -9.95 7.89
CA LEU A 164 -8.50 -10.17 8.93
C LEU A 164 -9.10 -11.55 8.63
N LYS A 165 -8.72 -12.55 9.44
CA LYS A 165 -9.10 -13.93 9.19
C LYS A 165 -10.30 -14.29 10.06
N LYS A 166 -11.29 -14.96 9.47
CA LYS A 166 -12.39 -15.57 10.22
C LYS A 166 -11.86 -16.73 11.04
N ASP A 167 -12.25 -16.80 12.31
CA ASP A 167 -11.89 -17.94 13.14
C ASP A 167 -12.49 -19.23 12.61
N ASN A 168 -11.65 -20.27 12.55
CA ASN A 168 -12.01 -21.59 12.05
C ASN A 168 -11.59 -22.68 13.05
N PRO A 169 -12.31 -22.86 14.17
CA PRO A 169 -11.96 -23.84 15.20
C PRO A 169 -11.98 -25.29 14.72
N SER A 170 -12.74 -25.61 13.66
CA SER A 170 -12.78 -26.96 13.11
C SER A 170 -11.57 -27.28 12.22
N GLY A 171 -10.84 -26.27 11.76
CA GLY A 171 -9.69 -26.41 10.86
C GLY A 171 -10.07 -26.91 9.45
N LEU A 172 -11.36 -26.88 9.09
CA LEU A 172 -11.83 -27.34 7.79
C LEU A 172 -11.70 -26.23 6.74
N PRO A 173 -11.06 -26.48 5.58
CA PRO A 173 -10.81 -25.44 4.57
C PRO A 173 -12.07 -24.71 4.07
N GLU A 174 -13.23 -25.38 4.04
CA GLU A 174 -14.51 -24.78 3.66
C GLU A 174 -15.02 -23.70 4.63
N HIS A 175 -14.39 -23.55 5.80
CA HIS A 175 -14.71 -22.53 6.79
C HIS A 175 -13.61 -21.47 6.91
N ASP A 176 -12.51 -21.63 6.18
CA ASP A 176 -11.50 -20.58 6.09
C ASP A 176 -12.04 -19.42 5.26
N ASP A 177 -12.03 -18.23 5.85
CA ASP A 177 -12.30 -17.00 5.13
C ASP A 177 -11.39 -15.88 5.63
N GLU A 178 -11.00 -14.97 4.75
CA GLU A 178 -10.18 -13.81 5.10
C GLU A 178 -10.48 -12.60 4.22
N LEU A 179 -10.37 -11.42 4.83
CA LEU A 179 -10.28 -10.14 4.13
C LEU A 179 -8.81 -9.71 4.10
N ARG A 180 -8.30 -9.40 2.91
CA ARG A 180 -6.93 -8.94 2.66
C ARG A 180 -6.97 -7.50 2.16
N ILE A 181 -6.25 -6.62 2.85
CA ILE A 181 -6.14 -5.20 2.49
C ILE A 181 -4.66 -4.89 2.24
N PRO A 182 -4.29 -4.45 1.03
CA PRO A 182 -2.93 -4.02 0.75
C PRO A 182 -2.64 -2.72 1.51
N ILE A 183 -1.45 -2.64 2.11
CA ILE A 183 -0.99 -1.50 2.92
C ILE A 183 0.47 -1.20 2.58
N ARG A 184 0.93 -0.02 3.01
CA ARG A 184 2.32 0.42 2.84
C ARG A 184 2.92 0.81 4.18
N PHE A 185 4.21 0.62 4.36
CA PHE A 185 4.88 0.95 5.62
C PHE A 185 5.58 2.30 5.55
N THR A 186 5.49 3.11 6.62
CA THR A 186 6.15 4.43 6.69
C THR A 186 7.68 4.36 6.75
N ALA A 187 8.24 3.26 7.26
CA ALA A 187 9.68 3.04 7.32
C ALA A 187 9.99 1.53 7.28
N PRO A 188 10.57 1.00 6.20
CA PRO A 188 11.20 -0.31 6.18
C PRO A 188 12.56 -0.33 6.94
#